data_AF-A0AAD9ZIF7-F1
#
_entry.id   AF-A0AAD9ZIF7-F1
#
_cell.length_a   1.000
_cell.length_b   1.000
_cell.length_c   1.000
_cell.angle_alpha   90.00
_cell.angle_beta   90.00
_cell.angle_gamma   90.00
#
_symmetry.space_group_name_H-M   'P 1'
#
loop_
_entity.id
_entity.type
_entity.pdbx_description
1 polymer ?
#
loop_
_entity_poly.entity_id
_entity_poly.type
_entity_poly.pdbx_seq_one_letter_code
_entity_poly.pdbx_strand_id
1 'polypeptide(L)'
;MNLSWESDAESNCESLIAEALLVAPHSPEPLQTLASIRISQTRMPEAKKALADSIALWKDLPPEDTGVPDFPTRISLARLLMEVEMGEEALEVVERLVTEDDQSVEAWYLGGWCLYLLGEKRKDTQDIGADAVMHDEKQREDSLHIASLVSSREWLRQSLQLYEVLDYEDERLRDHAKELVDGLDTELIEENGVLNGEGDSQEDDEDGEETDGMDES
;
A
#
# COMPACT_ATOMS: atom_id res chain seq x y z
N MET A 1 10.89 28.89 -21.96
CA MET A 1 11.42 27.99 -23.01
C MET A 1 11.65 26.63 -22.37
N ASN A 2 10.72 25.66 -22.52
CA ASN A 2 10.94 24.26 -22.09
C ASN A 2 10.13 23.22 -22.90
N LEU A 3 9.05 23.62 -23.58
CA LEU A 3 8.16 22.70 -24.29
C LEU A 3 8.81 21.85 -25.41
N SER A 4 9.93 22.29 -26.00
CA SER A 4 10.58 21.55 -27.09
C SER A 4 11.40 20.33 -26.60
N TRP A 5 11.82 20.30 -25.34
CA TRP A 5 12.67 19.23 -24.82
C TRP A 5 11.80 18.11 -24.22
N GLU A 6 10.66 18.48 -23.62
CA GLU A 6 9.64 17.53 -23.15
C GLU A 6 8.98 16.78 -24.32
N SER A 7 8.63 17.47 -25.41
CA SER A 7 8.02 16.80 -26.59
C SER A 7 8.95 15.80 -27.27
N ASP A 8 10.25 16.12 -27.33
CA ASP A 8 11.26 15.26 -27.94
C ASP A 8 11.56 14.05 -27.02
N ALA A 9 11.61 14.25 -25.71
CA ALA A 9 11.78 13.16 -24.74
C ALA A 9 10.60 12.18 -24.78
N GLU A 10 9.36 12.69 -24.79
CA GLU A 10 8.16 11.87 -24.85
C GLU A 10 8.10 11.05 -26.14
N SER A 11 8.32 11.68 -27.31
CA SER A 11 8.34 10.97 -28.60
C SER A 11 9.42 9.90 -28.67
N ASN A 12 10.57 10.12 -28.03
CA ASN A 12 11.64 9.12 -27.98
C ASN A 12 11.24 7.92 -27.11
N CYS A 13 10.64 8.15 -25.94
CA CYS A 13 10.12 7.08 -25.09
C CYS A 13 9.08 6.23 -25.84
N GLU A 14 8.17 6.86 -26.58
CA GLU A 14 7.16 6.14 -27.37
C GLU A 14 7.78 5.28 -28.49
N SER A 15 8.79 5.78 -29.18
CA SER A 15 9.47 5.01 -30.23
C SER A 15 10.21 3.81 -29.65
N LEU A 16 10.93 3.98 -28.54
CA LEU A 16 11.68 2.92 -27.90
C LEU A 16 10.77 1.83 -27.35
N ILE A 17 9.65 2.21 -26.72
CA ILE A 17 8.73 1.21 -26.19
C ILE A 17 8.00 0.43 -27.29
N ALA A 18 7.68 1.10 -28.41
CA ALA A 18 7.10 0.43 -29.57
C ALA A 18 8.08 -0.61 -30.16
N GLU A 19 9.37 -0.28 -30.25
CA GLU A 19 10.40 -1.22 -30.69
C GLU A 19 10.53 -2.41 -29.73
N ALA A 20 10.58 -2.15 -28.41
CA ALA A 20 10.66 -3.20 -27.41
C ALA A 20 9.46 -4.17 -27.48
N LEU A 21 8.25 -3.66 -27.66
CA LEU A 21 7.03 -4.47 -27.80
C LEU A 21 6.97 -5.26 -29.12
N LEU A 22 7.62 -4.77 -30.19
CA LEU A 22 7.77 -5.54 -31.44
C LEU A 22 8.72 -6.73 -31.26
N VAL A 23 9.77 -6.57 -30.45
CA VAL A 23 10.77 -7.61 -30.21
C VAL A 23 10.29 -8.62 -29.16
N ALA A 24 9.66 -8.16 -28.10
CA ALA A 24 9.25 -8.97 -26.95
C ALA A 24 7.79 -8.68 -26.53
N PRO A 25 6.80 -9.03 -27.37
CA PRO A 25 5.38 -8.72 -27.13
C PRO A 25 4.78 -9.47 -25.92
N HIS A 26 5.48 -10.49 -25.41
CA HIS A 26 5.05 -11.33 -24.29
C HIS A 26 6.00 -11.23 -23.09
N SER A 27 6.69 -10.10 -22.95
CA SER A 27 7.52 -9.82 -21.77
C SER A 27 6.78 -8.85 -20.82
N PRO A 28 6.76 -9.12 -19.51
CA PRO A 28 6.09 -8.24 -18.54
C PRO A 28 6.66 -6.82 -18.47
N GLU A 29 7.98 -6.65 -18.61
CA GLU A 29 8.72 -5.41 -18.34
C GLU A 29 8.47 -4.31 -19.39
N PRO A 30 8.47 -4.60 -20.71
CA PRO A 30 7.99 -3.62 -21.69
C PRO A 30 6.55 -3.18 -21.40
N LEU A 31 5.65 -4.09 -21.01
CA LEU A 31 4.28 -3.69 -20.70
C LEU A 31 4.19 -2.78 -19.46
N GLN A 32 5.01 -3.02 -18.43
CA GLN A 32 5.12 -2.13 -17.26
C GLN A 32 5.72 -0.77 -17.63
N THR A 33 6.73 -0.74 -18.51
CA THR A 33 7.32 0.50 -19.02
C THR A 33 6.30 1.30 -19.83
N LEU A 34 5.53 0.62 -20.70
CA LEU A 34 4.42 1.24 -21.42
C LEU A 34 3.40 1.84 -20.46
N ALA A 35 3.05 1.12 -19.39
CA ALA A 35 2.13 1.63 -18.38
C ALA A 35 2.66 2.91 -17.70
N SER A 36 3.92 2.93 -17.29
CA SER A 36 4.56 4.12 -16.72
C SER A 36 4.50 5.34 -17.66
N ILE A 37 4.77 5.14 -18.95
CA ILE A 37 4.62 6.20 -19.98
C ILE A 37 3.16 6.66 -20.07
N ARG A 38 2.20 5.74 -20.05
CA ARG A 38 0.77 6.08 -20.12
C ARG A 38 0.29 6.83 -18.87
N ILE A 39 0.81 6.51 -17.70
CA ILE A 39 0.57 7.24 -16.45
C ILE A 39 1.07 8.69 -16.59
N SER A 40 2.31 8.91 -17.04
CA SER A 40 2.84 10.28 -17.22
C SER A 40 2.07 11.09 -18.25
N GLN A 41 1.46 10.42 -19.22
CA GLN A 41 0.58 11.03 -20.23
C GLN A 41 -0.87 11.23 -19.76
N THR A 42 -1.19 10.90 -18.51
CA THR A 42 -2.57 10.91 -17.96
C THR A 42 -3.54 9.95 -18.66
N ARG A 43 -3.03 8.94 -19.38
CA ARG A 43 -3.81 7.94 -20.14
C ARG A 43 -4.10 6.71 -19.29
N MET A 44 -4.82 6.91 -18.19
CA MET A 44 -5.08 5.87 -17.18
C MET A 44 -5.69 4.57 -17.71
N PRO A 45 -6.70 4.58 -18.61
CA PRO A 45 -7.26 3.34 -19.15
C PRO A 45 -6.24 2.48 -19.91
N GLU A 46 -5.28 3.12 -20.57
CA GLU A 46 -4.23 2.42 -21.31
C GLU A 46 -3.14 1.88 -20.39
N ALA A 47 -2.80 2.63 -19.34
CA ALA A 47 -1.91 2.14 -18.28
C ALA A 47 -2.48 0.89 -17.62
N LYS A 48 -3.76 0.92 -17.21
CA LYS A 48 -4.46 -0.23 -16.62
C LYS A 48 -4.42 -1.45 -17.54
N LYS A 49 -4.71 -1.24 -18.83
CA LYS A 49 -4.67 -2.33 -19.80
C LYS A 49 -3.26 -2.93 -19.91
N ALA A 50 -2.23 -2.09 -20.04
CA ALA A 50 -0.85 -2.57 -20.15
C ALA A 50 -0.41 -3.36 -18.90
N LEU A 51 -0.78 -2.91 -17.71
CA LEU A 51 -0.49 -3.63 -16.45
C LEU A 51 -1.25 -4.96 -16.36
N ALA A 52 -2.54 -4.98 -16.72
CA ALA A 52 -3.32 -6.21 -16.76
C ALA A 52 -2.73 -7.23 -17.74
N ASP A 53 -2.34 -6.78 -18.93
CA ASP A 53 -1.67 -7.60 -19.94
C ASP A 53 -0.32 -8.13 -19.41
N SER A 54 0.44 -7.30 -18.65
CA SER A 54 1.71 -7.70 -18.02
C SER A 54 1.52 -8.81 -17.00
N ILE A 55 0.55 -8.66 -16.08
CA ILE A 55 0.26 -9.65 -15.02
C ILE A 55 -0.22 -10.97 -15.61
N ALA A 56 -1.06 -10.94 -16.64
CA ALA A 56 -1.62 -12.13 -17.28
C ALA A 56 -0.54 -13.07 -17.85
N LEU A 57 0.68 -12.58 -18.10
CA LEU A 57 1.79 -13.40 -18.59
C LEU A 57 2.38 -14.33 -17.53
N TRP A 58 2.28 -13.99 -16.24
CA TRP A 58 3.05 -14.66 -15.20
C TRP A 58 2.28 -14.98 -13.90
N LYS A 59 1.09 -14.42 -13.68
CA LYS A 59 0.33 -14.62 -12.44
C LYS A 59 0.03 -16.09 -12.10
N ASP A 60 -0.21 -16.90 -13.13
CA ASP A 60 -0.54 -18.32 -13.00
C ASP A 60 0.69 -19.23 -13.10
N LEU A 61 1.89 -18.65 -13.25
CA LEU A 61 3.15 -19.40 -13.28
C LEU A 61 3.62 -19.72 -11.86
N PRO A 62 4.24 -20.90 -11.66
CA PRO A 62 4.84 -21.24 -10.38
C PRO A 62 5.99 -20.26 -10.03
N PRO A 63 6.30 -20.04 -8.74
CA PRO A 63 7.30 -19.05 -8.32
C PRO A 63 8.69 -19.20 -8.95
N GLU A 64 9.11 -20.44 -9.25
CA GLU A 64 10.43 -20.72 -9.82
C GLU A 64 10.48 -20.68 -11.35
N ASP A 65 9.37 -20.30 -12.01
CA ASP A 65 9.34 -20.15 -13.46
C ASP A 65 10.13 -18.91 -13.89
N THR A 66 10.97 -19.06 -14.93
CA THR A 66 11.75 -17.97 -15.50
C THR A 66 10.91 -16.85 -16.13
N GLY A 67 9.63 -17.09 -16.38
CA GLY A 67 8.68 -16.08 -16.85
C GLY A 67 8.14 -15.19 -15.74
N VAL A 68 8.36 -15.51 -14.46
CA VAL A 68 8.03 -14.64 -13.33
C VAL A 68 9.08 -13.52 -13.25
N PRO A 69 8.69 -12.23 -13.25
CA PRO A 69 9.65 -11.15 -13.12
C PRO A 69 10.40 -11.21 -11.79
N ASP A 70 11.62 -10.69 -11.77
CA ASP A 70 12.41 -10.65 -10.55
C ASP A 70 11.76 -9.79 -9.46
N PHE A 71 12.26 -9.93 -8.24
CA PHE A 71 11.69 -9.28 -7.06
C PHE A 71 11.61 -7.74 -7.19
N PRO A 72 12.67 -7.03 -7.59
CA PRO A 72 12.61 -5.56 -7.76
C PRO A 72 11.64 -5.10 -8.84
N THR A 73 11.49 -5.88 -9.92
CA THR A 73 10.51 -5.59 -10.97
C THR A 73 9.08 -5.68 -10.43
N ARG A 74 8.78 -6.71 -9.62
CA ARG A 74 7.47 -6.86 -8.99
C ARG A 74 7.18 -5.81 -7.92
N ILE A 75 8.18 -5.33 -7.19
CA ILE A 75 8.04 -4.16 -6.30
C ILE A 75 7.61 -2.92 -7.11
N SER A 76 8.27 -2.67 -8.23
CA SER A 76 7.94 -1.55 -9.13
C SER A 76 6.54 -1.70 -9.73
N LEU A 77 6.16 -2.91 -10.12
CA LEU A 77 4.82 -3.24 -10.61
C LEU A 77 3.74 -2.94 -9.55
N ALA A 78 3.93 -3.36 -8.29
CA ALA A 78 2.97 -3.09 -7.22
C ALA A 78 2.68 -1.60 -7.07
N ARG A 79 3.72 -0.75 -7.13
CA ARG A 79 3.57 0.72 -7.11
C ARG A 79 2.76 1.24 -8.29
N LEU A 80 3.05 0.77 -9.50
CA LEU A 80 2.30 1.17 -10.70
C LEU A 80 0.82 0.77 -10.60
N LEU A 81 0.53 -0.42 -10.08
CA LEU A 81 -0.83 -0.91 -9.88
C LEU A 81 -1.59 -0.04 -8.86
N MET A 82 -0.95 0.29 -7.74
CA MET A 82 -1.53 1.20 -6.74
C MET A 82 -1.80 2.60 -7.33
N GLU A 83 -0.86 3.14 -8.13
CA GLU A 83 -0.99 4.45 -8.77
C GLU A 83 -2.18 4.52 -9.74
N VAL A 84 -2.53 3.41 -10.40
CA VAL A 84 -3.72 3.33 -11.25
C VAL A 84 -4.97 2.79 -10.53
N GLU A 85 -4.95 2.69 -9.20
CA GLU A 85 -6.07 2.13 -8.40
C GLU A 85 -6.45 0.68 -8.75
N MET A 86 -5.49 -0.14 -9.19
CA MET A 86 -5.62 -1.60 -9.33
C MET A 86 -5.14 -2.29 -8.04
N GLY A 87 -5.81 -1.96 -6.93
CA GLY A 87 -5.37 -2.34 -5.58
C GLY A 87 -5.47 -3.84 -5.30
N GLU A 88 -6.47 -4.55 -5.84
CA GLU A 88 -6.59 -5.99 -5.63
C GLU A 88 -5.44 -6.73 -6.31
N GLU A 89 -5.11 -6.37 -7.55
CA GLU A 89 -3.96 -6.93 -8.26
C GLU A 89 -2.63 -6.55 -7.60
N ALA A 90 -2.50 -5.32 -7.07
CA ALA A 90 -1.31 -4.91 -6.33
C ALA A 90 -1.11 -5.79 -5.09
N LEU A 91 -2.18 -6.06 -4.34
CA LEU A 91 -2.13 -6.90 -3.15
C LEU A 91 -1.69 -8.33 -3.48
N GLU A 92 -2.24 -8.95 -4.54
CA GLU A 92 -1.82 -10.29 -4.98
C GLU A 92 -0.31 -10.35 -5.32
N VAL A 93 0.21 -9.31 -5.97
CA VAL A 93 1.65 -9.23 -6.30
C VAL A 93 2.49 -9.14 -5.02
N VAL A 94 2.09 -8.29 -4.08
CA VAL A 94 2.83 -8.06 -2.84
C VAL A 94 2.76 -9.27 -1.89
N GLU A 95 1.64 -9.97 -1.82
CA GLU A 95 1.52 -11.22 -1.05
C GLU A 95 2.49 -12.30 -1.55
N ARG A 96 2.65 -12.41 -2.88
CA ARG A 96 3.70 -13.28 -3.47
C ARG A 96 5.09 -12.82 -3.08
N LEU A 97 5.37 -11.52 -3.11
CA LEU A 97 6.68 -10.98 -2.71
C LEU A 97 7.01 -11.32 -1.25
N VAL A 98 6.08 -11.07 -0.33
CA VAL A 98 6.25 -11.39 1.10
C VAL A 98 6.40 -12.90 1.33
N THR A 99 5.72 -13.73 0.55
CA THR A 99 5.88 -15.19 0.63
C THR A 99 7.27 -15.66 0.18
N GLU A 100 7.87 -14.95 -0.77
CA GLU A 100 9.22 -15.26 -1.29
C GLU A 100 10.33 -14.71 -0.40
N ASP A 101 10.14 -13.53 0.18
CA ASP A 101 11.07 -12.87 1.11
C ASP A 101 10.28 -12.11 2.20
N ASP A 102 10.17 -12.74 3.36
CA ASP A 102 9.48 -12.19 4.54
C ASP A 102 10.29 -11.11 5.27
N GLN A 103 11.53 -10.84 4.83
CA GLN A 103 12.40 -9.79 5.38
C GLN A 103 12.36 -8.50 4.55
N SER A 104 11.58 -8.45 3.47
CA SER A 104 11.46 -7.27 2.64
C SER A 104 10.63 -6.17 3.31
N VAL A 105 11.31 -5.16 3.86
CA VAL A 105 10.69 -3.95 4.43
C VAL A 105 9.72 -3.30 3.43
N GLU A 106 10.17 -3.15 2.19
CA GLU A 106 9.40 -2.47 1.14
C GLU A 106 8.14 -3.26 0.73
N ALA A 107 8.21 -4.60 0.67
CA ALA A 107 7.04 -5.41 0.36
C ALA A 107 5.97 -5.31 1.46
N TRP A 108 6.38 -5.44 2.73
CA TRP A 108 5.44 -5.29 3.86
C TRP A 108 4.79 -3.91 3.89
N TYR A 109 5.58 -2.85 3.67
CA TYR A 109 5.07 -1.48 3.59
C TYR A 109 4.05 -1.32 2.45
N LEU A 110 4.37 -1.79 1.23
CA LEU A 110 3.47 -1.67 0.08
C LEU A 110 2.16 -2.42 0.30
N GLY A 111 2.21 -3.61 0.91
CA GLY A 111 1.01 -4.40 1.18
C GLY A 111 0.12 -3.73 2.22
N GLY A 112 0.71 -3.21 3.31
CA GLY A 112 -0.01 -2.42 4.30
C GLY A 112 -0.64 -1.16 3.71
N TRP A 113 0.12 -0.38 2.96
CA TRP A 113 -0.39 0.82 2.30
C TRP A 113 -1.50 0.50 1.27
N CYS A 114 -1.36 -0.59 0.51
CA CYS A 114 -2.39 -1.04 -0.42
C CYS A 114 -3.70 -1.43 0.30
N LEU A 115 -3.60 -2.18 1.41
CA LEU A 115 -4.74 -2.53 2.25
C LEU A 115 -5.42 -1.29 2.84
N TYR A 116 -4.65 -0.29 3.27
CA TYR A 116 -5.18 1.01 3.72
C TYR A 116 -6.00 1.68 2.62
N LEU A 117 -5.45 1.84 1.41
CA LEU A 117 -6.14 2.47 0.28
C LEU A 117 -7.41 1.71 -0.13
N LEU A 118 -7.38 0.37 -0.09
CA LEU A 118 -8.56 -0.47 -0.32
C LEU A 118 -9.62 -0.30 0.76
N GLY A 119 -9.21 -0.13 2.02
CA GLY A 119 -10.09 0.22 3.13
C GLY A 119 -10.79 1.55 2.89
N GLU A 120 -10.03 2.61 2.67
CA GLU A 120 -10.55 3.98 2.43
C GLU A 120 -11.54 4.03 1.26
N LYS A 121 -11.21 3.36 0.14
CA LYS A 121 -12.10 3.33 -1.03
C LYS A 121 -13.46 2.68 -0.76
N ARG A 122 -13.52 1.69 0.15
CA ARG A 122 -14.78 1.05 0.55
C ARG A 122 -15.65 2.02 1.34
N LYS A 123 -15.06 2.80 2.26
CA LYS A 123 -15.73 3.85 3.03
C LYS A 123 -16.30 4.95 2.14
N ASP A 124 -15.50 5.45 1.18
CA ASP A 124 -15.95 6.46 0.21
C ASP A 124 -17.15 5.98 -0.63
N THR A 125 -17.13 4.71 -1.04
CA THR A 125 -18.22 4.12 -1.84
C THR A 125 -19.52 4.01 -1.03
N GLN A 126 -19.42 3.75 0.27
CA GLN A 126 -20.57 3.70 1.18
C GLN A 126 -21.23 5.07 1.37
N ASP A 127 -20.45 6.13 1.54
CA ASP A 127 -20.95 7.49 1.73
C ASP A 127 -21.72 8.01 0.50
N ILE A 128 -21.36 7.55 -0.70
CA ILE A 128 -22.01 7.93 -1.96
C ILE A 128 -23.25 7.07 -2.26
N GLY A 129 -23.26 5.81 -1.81
CA GLY A 129 -24.28 4.80 -2.12
C GLY A 129 -25.42 4.64 -1.10
N ALA A 130 -25.52 5.51 -0.10
CA ALA A 130 -26.42 5.35 1.06
C ALA A 130 -27.93 5.24 0.74
N ASP A 131 -28.36 5.56 -0.49
CA ASP A 131 -29.72 5.32 -0.96
C ASP A 131 -29.87 3.88 -1.49
N ALA A 132 -30.33 2.97 -0.62
CA ALA A 132 -30.88 1.62 -0.90
C ALA A 132 -30.00 0.36 -0.70
N VAL A 133 -28.99 0.38 0.19
CA VAL A 133 -28.28 -0.85 0.59
C VAL A 133 -29.07 -1.61 1.66
N MET A 134 -29.23 -2.93 1.51
CA MET A 134 -29.85 -3.81 2.51
C MET A 134 -28.99 -3.81 3.80
N HIS A 135 -29.62 -3.83 4.98
CA HIS A 135 -28.92 -3.75 6.27
C HIS A 135 -27.77 -4.79 6.42
N ASP A 136 -27.99 -6.01 5.92
CA ASP A 136 -27.00 -7.10 5.97
C ASP A 136 -25.79 -6.87 5.04
N GLU A 137 -26.01 -6.21 3.89
CA GLU A 137 -24.94 -5.90 2.93
C GLU A 137 -24.07 -4.76 3.46
N LYS A 138 -24.70 -3.74 4.07
CA LYS A 138 -23.98 -2.68 4.77
C LYS A 138 -23.09 -3.23 5.89
N GLN A 139 -23.63 -4.06 6.79
CA GLN A 139 -22.84 -4.65 7.88
C GLN A 139 -21.65 -5.48 7.36
N ARG A 140 -21.84 -6.19 6.24
CA ARG A 140 -20.77 -6.97 5.62
C ARG A 140 -19.67 -6.07 5.07
N GLU A 141 -20.03 -4.99 4.38
CA GLU A 141 -19.06 -4.03 3.86
C GLU A 141 -18.30 -3.31 4.98
N ASP A 142 -19.00 -2.89 6.04
CA ASP A 142 -18.39 -2.31 7.24
C ASP A 142 -17.37 -3.31 7.83
N SER A 143 -17.77 -4.57 8.01
CA SER A 143 -16.86 -5.60 8.52
C SER A 143 -15.64 -5.84 7.61
N LEU A 144 -15.79 -5.76 6.29
CA LEU A 144 -14.69 -5.92 5.34
C LEU A 144 -13.76 -4.70 5.34
N HIS A 145 -14.31 -3.50 5.49
CA HIS A 145 -13.55 -2.27 5.65
C HIS A 145 -12.67 -2.33 6.90
N ILE A 146 -13.26 -2.60 8.07
CA ILE A 146 -12.52 -2.77 9.33
C ILE A 146 -11.44 -3.85 9.22
N ALA A 147 -11.77 -5.01 8.63
CA ALA A 147 -10.81 -6.09 8.44
C ALA A 147 -9.60 -5.66 7.57
N SER A 148 -9.84 -4.83 6.55
CA SER A 148 -8.78 -4.30 5.68
C SER A 148 -7.86 -3.33 6.45
N LEU A 149 -8.44 -2.45 7.28
CA LEU A 149 -7.68 -1.51 8.12
C LEU A 149 -6.85 -2.23 9.20
N VAL A 150 -7.43 -3.24 9.85
CA VAL A 150 -6.70 -4.07 10.83
C VAL A 150 -5.52 -4.77 10.16
N SER A 151 -5.75 -5.40 9.00
CA SER A 151 -4.69 -6.09 8.24
C SER A 151 -3.62 -5.10 7.78
N SER A 152 -4.01 -3.92 7.29
CA SER A 152 -3.08 -2.85 6.92
C SER A 152 -2.13 -2.49 8.06
N ARG A 153 -2.69 -2.25 9.25
CA ARG A 153 -1.91 -1.90 10.44
C ARG A 153 -0.90 -2.98 10.81
N GLU A 154 -1.30 -4.25 10.74
CA GLU A 154 -0.41 -5.38 11.04
C GLU A 154 0.77 -5.44 10.07
N TRP A 155 0.52 -5.28 8.77
CA TRP A 155 1.55 -5.25 7.74
C TRP A 155 2.52 -4.07 7.90
N LEU A 156 2.00 -2.87 8.18
CA LEU A 156 2.81 -1.69 8.40
C LEU A 156 3.67 -1.81 9.66
N ARG A 157 3.15 -2.39 10.74
CA ARG A 157 3.93 -2.68 11.96
C ARG A 157 5.05 -3.69 11.69
N GLN A 158 4.78 -4.73 10.91
CA GLN A 158 5.81 -5.68 10.48
C GLN A 158 6.90 -4.99 9.66
N SER A 159 6.52 -4.09 8.75
CA SER A 159 7.48 -3.27 8.00
C SER A 159 8.35 -2.41 8.92
N LEU A 160 7.77 -1.74 9.91
CA LEU A 160 8.51 -0.90 10.87
C LEU A 160 9.44 -1.74 11.76
N GLN A 161 9.01 -2.93 12.18
CA GLN A 161 9.85 -3.85 12.93
C GLN A 161 11.07 -4.28 12.11
N LEU A 162 10.88 -4.69 10.85
CA LEU A 162 11.97 -5.07 9.95
C LEU A 162 12.89 -3.90 9.64
N TYR A 163 12.33 -2.69 9.49
CA TYR A 163 13.10 -1.47 9.30
C TYR A 163 14.15 -1.29 10.41
N GLU A 164 13.76 -1.47 11.67
CA GLU A 164 14.66 -1.39 12.83
C GLU A 164 15.66 -2.55 12.87
N VAL A 165 15.19 -3.78 12.68
CA VAL A 165 16.03 -5.00 12.79
C VAL A 165 17.11 -5.06 11.71
N LEU A 166 16.80 -4.57 10.51
CA LEU A 166 17.70 -4.62 9.35
C LEU A 166 18.50 -3.34 9.13
N ASP A 167 18.33 -2.32 10.00
CA ASP A 167 18.96 -1.00 9.86
C ASP A 167 18.69 -0.38 8.48
N TYR A 168 17.41 -0.38 8.07
CA TYR A 168 16.99 0.07 6.74
C TYR A 168 17.08 1.60 6.62
N GLU A 169 17.53 2.13 5.47
CA GLU A 169 17.91 3.54 5.35
C GLU A 169 16.85 4.46 4.69
N ASP A 170 15.68 3.93 4.32
CA ASP A 170 14.61 4.74 3.71
C ASP A 170 13.75 5.45 4.77
N GLU A 171 14.21 6.61 5.23
CA GLU A 171 13.49 7.43 6.22
C GLU A 171 12.09 7.85 5.74
N ARG A 172 11.92 8.09 4.44
CA ARG A 172 10.62 8.53 3.89
C ARG A 172 9.59 7.41 4.00
N LEU A 173 9.99 6.18 3.71
CA LEU A 173 9.15 5.00 3.87
C LEU A 173 8.79 4.83 5.35
N ARG A 174 9.76 4.90 6.26
CA ARG A 174 9.53 4.77 7.70
C ARG A 174 8.53 5.81 8.20
N ASP A 175 8.74 7.07 7.87
CA ASP A 175 7.92 8.16 8.38
C ASP A 175 6.46 8.03 7.91
N HIS A 176 6.26 7.67 6.64
CA HIS A 176 4.91 7.45 6.12
C HIS A 176 4.26 6.19 6.71
N ALA A 177 5.01 5.08 6.85
CA ALA A 177 4.49 3.88 7.49
C ALA A 177 4.05 4.16 8.94
N LYS A 178 4.82 4.97 9.66
CA LYS A 178 4.49 5.41 11.02
C LYS A 178 3.25 6.29 11.05
N GLU A 179 3.16 7.28 10.16
CA GLU A 179 1.98 8.15 10.04
C GLU A 179 0.70 7.33 9.79
N LEU A 180 0.77 6.35 8.89
CA LEU A 180 -0.35 5.45 8.62
C LEU A 180 -0.73 4.60 9.84
N VAL A 181 0.24 4.05 10.57
CA VAL A 181 -0.02 3.26 11.79
C VAL A 181 -0.66 4.13 12.87
N ASP A 182 -0.14 5.33 13.11
CA ASP A 182 -0.67 6.25 14.12
C ASP A 182 -2.11 6.68 13.78
N GLY A 183 -2.38 6.94 12.49
CA GLY A 183 -3.73 7.22 12.00
C GLY A 183 -4.68 6.03 12.18
N LEU A 184 -4.26 4.83 11.78
CA LEU A 184 -5.03 3.60 11.93
C LEU A 184 -5.31 3.23 13.38
N ASP A 185 -4.35 3.43 14.29
CA ASP A 185 -4.57 3.20 15.71
C ASP A 185 -5.64 4.14 16.27
N THR A 186 -5.63 5.41 15.86
CA THR A 186 -6.66 6.37 16.25
C THR A 186 -8.03 5.95 15.72
N GLU A 187 -8.15 5.69 14.42
CA GLU A 187 -9.41 5.32 13.77
C GLU A 187 -9.99 4.02 14.34
N LEU A 188 -9.18 2.96 14.47
CA LEU A 188 -9.63 1.68 15.00
C LEU A 188 -10.01 1.77 16.49
N ILE A 189 -9.45 2.71 17.26
CA ILE A 189 -9.89 2.98 18.64
C ILE A 189 -11.25 3.69 18.62
N GLU A 190 -11.47 4.67 17.76
CA GLU A 190 -12.76 5.35 17.64
C GLU A 190 -13.87 4.38 17.21
N GLU A 191 -13.59 3.49 16.26
CA GLU A 191 -14.55 2.50 15.76
C GLU A 191 -14.81 1.37 16.76
N ASN A 192 -13.78 0.84 17.43
CA ASN A 192 -13.95 -0.16 18.49
C ASN A 192 -14.46 0.43 19.82
N GLY A 193 -14.23 1.72 20.05
CA GLY A 193 -14.67 2.49 21.22
C GLY A 193 -16.19 2.76 21.25
N VAL A 194 -16.90 2.47 20.16
CA VAL A 194 -18.37 2.38 20.16
C VAL A 194 -18.88 1.05 20.75
N LEU A 195 -18.01 0.04 20.89
CA LEU A 195 -18.35 -1.29 21.42
C LEU A 195 -17.65 -1.67 22.75
N ASN A 196 -16.67 -0.90 23.23
CA ASN A 196 -16.11 -1.04 24.58
C ASN A 196 -16.13 0.29 25.30
N GLY A 197 -17.27 0.60 25.92
CA GLY A 197 -17.25 1.47 27.09
C GLY A 197 -16.56 0.73 28.22
N GLU A 198 -15.26 0.97 28.42
CA GLU A 198 -14.50 0.91 29.69
C GLU A 198 -12.97 0.86 29.44
N GLY A 199 -12.24 1.85 29.97
CA GLY A 199 -10.77 1.87 30.11
C GLY A 199 -10.05 2.56 28.95
N ASP A 200 -9.19 3.56 29.15
CA ASP A 200 -8.18 3.60 30.21
C ASP A 200 -7.94 5.04 30.68
N SER A 201 -7.85 5.21 31.99
CA SER A 201 -7.55 6.49 32.62
C SER A 201 -6.05 6.67 32.53
N GLN A 202 -5.59 7.67 31.78
CA GLN A 202 -4.23 8.19 31.95
C GLN A 202 -4.11 8.70 33.39
N GLU A 203 -3.56 7.87 34.28
CA GLU A 203 -2.96 8.34 35.52
C GLU A 203 -1.65 9.03 35.12
N ASP A 204 -1.71 10.36 35.01
CA ASP A 204 -0.53 11.21 34.95
C ASP A 204 0.25 11.06 36.27
N ASP A 205 1.37 10.36 36.19
CA ASP A 205 2.45 10.38 37.17
C ASP A 205 3.10 11.79 37.18
N GLU A 206 2.59 12.70 38.02
CA GLU A 206 3.30 13.90 38.48
C GLU A 206 2.96 14.16 39.95
N ASP A 207 3.87 13.82 40.87
CA ASP A 207 4.88 14.76 41.36
C ASP A 207 5.33 14.34 42.78
N GLY A 208 6.65 14.31 42.96
CA GLY A 208 7.28 13.96 44.23
C GLY A 208 7.49 15.19 45.09
N GLU A 209 7.12 15.13 46.37
CA GLU A 209 7.82 15.87 47.42
C GLU A 209 7.90 15.03 48.70
N GLU A 210 9.06 14.41 48.90
CA GLU A 210 9.53 14.01 50.22
C GLU A 210 9.74 15.29 51.06
N THR A 211 8.94 15.47 52.11
CA THR A 211 9.27 16.44 53.16
C THR A 211 9.68 15.70 54.43
N ASP A 212 10.96 15.90 54.74
CA ASP A 212 11.68 15.47 55.91
C ASP A 212 11.03 15.91 57.23
N GLY A 213 11.29 15.13 58.28
CA GLY A 213 10.59 15.16 59.55
C GLY A 213 10.82 16.35 60.48
N MET A 214 10.00 16.35 61.54
CA MET A 214 10.21 17.02 62.83
C MET A 214 9.23 16.35 63.84
N ASP A 215 9.70 15.40 64.63
CA ASP A 215 10.32 15.52 65.96
C ASP A 215 9.30 15.38 67.10
N GLU A 216 9.56 14.39 67.95
CA GLU A 216 8.81 14.04 69.16
C GLU A 216 9.24 14.95 70.31
N SER A 217 8.28 15.61 71.00
CA SER A 217 8.24 15.82 72.46
C SER A 217 7.04 16.69 72.88
#